data_AF-A0A520LPC9-F1
#
_entry.id   AF-A0A520LPC9-F1
#
_cell.length_a   1.000
_cell.length_b   1.000
_cell.length_c   1.000
_cell.angle_alpha   90.00
_cell.angle_beta   90.00
_cell.angle_gamma   90.00
#
_symmetry.space_group_name_H-M   'P 1'
#
loop_
_entity.id
_entity.type
_entity.pdbx_description
1 polymer ?
#
loop_
_entity_poly.entity_id
_entity_poly.type
_entity_poly.pdbx_seq_one_letter_code
_entity_poly.pdbx_strand_id
1 'polypeptide(L)'
;MSLTQLDQFLSLRESNPLLAERLASPLDLEDFLQLAGEWGFQLTEADVLDAQKRAMEQGSASALQQAQAEESRRLRNFIHG
;
A
#
# COMPACT_ATOMS: atom_id res chain seq x y z
N MET A 1 -9.24 -6.60 -13.44
CA MET A 1 -10.53 -5.97 -13.07
C MET A 1 -10.73 -5.88 -11.55
N SER A 2 -9.77 -6.33 -10.73
CA SER A 2 -9.99 -6.65 -9.32
C SER A 2 -9.29 -5.70 -8.34
N LEU A 3 -8.21 -5.03 -8.75
CA LEU A 3 -7.56 -3.96 -7.96
C LEU A 3 -8.47 -2.77 -7.64
N THR A 4 -9.40 -2.43 -8.53
CA THR A 4 -10.35 -1.33 -8.32
C THR A 4 -11.36 -1.64 -7.22
N GLN A 5 -11.66 -2.93 -6.97
CA GLN A 5 -12.50 -3.34 -5.86
C GLN A 5 -11.75 -3.29 -4.54
N LEU A 6 -10.45 -3.64 -4.55
CA LEU A 6 -9.59 -3.55 -3.37
C LEU A 6 -9.44 -2.10 -2.92
N ASP A 7 -9.23 -1.19 -3.86
CA ASP A 7 -9.10 0.24 -3.57
C ASP A 7 -10.41 0.84 -3.00
N GLN A 8 -11.57 0.43 -3.54
CA GLN A 8 -12.88 0.82 -2.99
C GLN A 8 -13.13 0.26 -1.59
N PHE A 9 -12.76 -1.01 -1.34
CA PHE A 9 -12.87 -1.62 -0.03
C PHE A 9 -11.94 -0.94 0.99
N LEU A 10 -10.72 -0.59 0.59
CA LEU A 10 -9.79 0.16 1.43
C LEU A 10 -10.25 1.60 1.66
N SER A 11 -10.93 2.24 0.71
CA SER A 11 -11.54 3.57 0.90
C SER A 11 -12.73 3.51 1.87
N LEU A 12 -13.49 2.42 1.88
CA LEU A 12 -14.59 2.20 2.81
C LEU A 12 -14.14 2.21 4.28
N ARG A 13 -12.90 1.82 4.56
CA ARG A 13 -12.34 1.87 5.92
C ARG A 13 -12.21 3.30 6.45
N GLU A 14 -12.03 4.29 5.57
CA GLU A 14 -11.95 5.69 5.97
C GLU A 14 -13.31 6.24 6.40
N SER A 15 -14.39 5.70 5.83
CA SER A 15 -15.77 6.07 6.17
C SER A 15 -16.40 5.19 7.25
N ASN A 16 -15.84 4.00 7.52
CA ASN A 16 -16.37 3.04 8.50
C ASN A 16 -15.35 2.72 9.60
N PRO A 17 -15.49 3.31 10.81
CA PRO A 17 -14.54 3.10 11.90
C PRO A 17 -14.49 1.63 12.37
N LEU A 18 -15.61 0.90 12.28
CA LEU A 18 -15.67 -0.53 12.62
C LEU A 18 -14.77 -1.38 11.69
N LEU A 19 -14.73 -1.02 10.40
CA LEU A 19 -13.88 -1.68 9.41
C LEU A 19 -12.41 -1.30 9.63
N ALA A 20 -12.14 -0.04 9.97
CA ALA A 20 -10.81 0.43 10.31
C ALA A 20 -10.24 -0.29 11.55
N GLU A 21 -11.02 -0.46 12.62
CA GLU A 21 -10.58 -1.20 13.82
C GLU A 21 -10.27 -2.67 13.52
N ARG A 22 -11.11 -3.32 12.70
CA ARG A 22 -10.87 -4.71 12.25
C ARG A 22 -9.60 -4.84 11.42
N LEU A 23 -9.32 -3.88 10.53
CA LEU A 23 -8.11 -3.84 9.70
C LEU A 23 -6.85 -3.37 10.46
N ALA A 24 -7.02 -2.71 11.61
CA ALA A 24 -5.92 -2.24 12.45
C ALA A 24 -5.32 -3.35 13.32
N SER A 25 -6.08 -4.41 13.58
CA SER A 25 -5.55 -5.65 14.18
C SER A 25 -4.90 -6.53 13.11
N PRO A 26 -3.88 -7.34 13.46
CA PRO A 26 -3.38 -8.35 12.54
C PRO A 26 -4.51 -9.29 12.17
N LEU A 27 -4.93 -9.21 10.91
CA LEU A 27 -6.00 -10.02 10.34
C LEU A 27 -5.36 -10.97 9.34
N ASP A 28 -5.72 -12.25 9.42
CA ASP A 28 -5.30 -13.23 8.43
C ASP A 28 -5.91 -12.92 7.06
N LEU A 29 -5.20 -13.33 6.02
CA LEU A 29 -5.62 -13.08 4.64
C LEU A 29 -6.98 -13.71 4.33
N GLU A 30 -7.26 -14.91 4.86
CA GLU A 30 -8.57 -15.57 4.71
C GLU A 30 -9.70 -14.74 5.34
N ASP A 31 -9.52 -14.26 6.58
CA ASP A 31 -10.50 -13.41 7.26
C ASP A 31 -10.74 -12.10 6.51
N PHE A 32 -9.69 -11.51 5.94
CA PHE A 32 -9.79 -10.31 5.10
C PHE A 32 -10.63 -10.56 3.85
N LEU A 33 -10.35 -11.65 3.12
CA LEU A 33 -11.06 -12.00 1.89
C LEU A 33 -12.53 -12.34 2.18
N GLN A 34 -12.79 -13.01 3.30
CA GLN A 34 -14.14 -13.31 3.74
C GLN A 34 -14.90 -12.02 4.07
N LEU A 35 -14.30 -11.10 4.83
CA LEU A 35 -14.89 -9.81 5.17
C LEU A 35 -15.18 -8.97 3.92
N ALA A 36 -14.27 -8.95 2.95
CA ALA A 36 -14.51 -8.32 1.65
C ALA A 36 -15.73 -8.93 0.93
N GLY A 37 -15.83 -10.26 0.93
CA GLY A 37 -16.95 -11.00 0.36
C GLY A 37 -18.29 -10.66 1.02
N GLU A 38 -18.32 -10.52 2.36
CA GLU A 38 -19.51 -10.12 3.10
C GLU A 38 -20.01 -8.72 2.71
N TRP A 39 -19.10 -7.84 2.30
CA TRP A 39 -19.40 -6.49 1.81
C TRP A 39 -19.74 -6.45 0.30
N GLY A 40 -19.76 -7.61 -0.37
CA GLY A 40 -20.09 -7.72 -1.79
C GLY A 40 -18.91 -7.51 -2.73
N PHE A 41 -17.67 -7.46 -2.21
CA PHE A 41 -16.46 -7.37 -3.01
C PHE A 41 -15.91 -8.76 -3.32
N GLN A 42 -15.57 -9.01 -4.59
CA GLN A 42 -14.92 -10.25 -5.02
C GLN A 42 -13.41 -10.03 -5.06
N LEU A 43 -12.80 -10.06 -3.87
CA LEU A 43 -11.36 -9.94 -3.71
C LEU A 43 -10.71 -11.32 -3.74
N THR A 44 -9.51 -11.38 -4.31
CA THR A 44 -8.68 -12.58 -4.32
C THR A 44 -7.36 -12.32 -3.64
N GLU A 45 -6.69 -13.39 -3.19
CA GLU A 45 -5.33 -13.30 -2.65
C GLU A 45 -4.37 -12.59 -3.61
N ALA A 46 -4.49 -12.85 -4.91
CA ALA A 46 -3.66 -12.22 -5.94
C ALA A 46 -3.79 -10.69 -5.95
N ASP A 47 -4.98 -10.15 -5.66
CA ASP A 47 -5.20 -8.69 -5.57
C ASP A 47 -4.52 -8.06 -4.37
N VAL A 48 -4.59 -8.74 -3.22
CA VAL A 48 -3.96 -8.26 -1.99
C VAL A 48 -2.44 -8.29 -2.14
N LEU A 49 -1.89 -9.35 -2.74
CA LEU A 49 -0.47 -9.47 -3.06
C LEU A 49 -0.02 -8.40 -4.07
N ASP A 50 -0.80 -8.16 -5.13
CA ASP A 50 -0.47 -7.13 -6.12
C ASP A 50 -0.48 -5.73 -5.49
N ALA A 51 -1.45 -5.44 -4.61
CA ALA A 51 -1.51 -4.17 -3.90
C ALA A 51 -0.36 -3.99 -2.90
N GLN A 52 0.01 -5.03 -2.14
CA GLN A 52 1.18 -5.00 -1.27
C GLN A 52 2.47 -4.75 -2.06
N LYS A 53 2.63 -5.47 -3.19
CA LYS A 53 3.76 -5.30 -4.08
C LYS A 53 3.83 -3.87 -4.62
N ARG A 54 2.70 -3.31 -5.05
CA ARG A 54 2.61 -1.93 -5.53
C ARG A 54 2.94 -0.91 -4.45
N ALA A 55 2.46 -1.11 -3.22
CA ALA A 55 2.78 -0.25 -2.08
C ALA A 55 4.27 -0.29 -1.74
N MET A 56 4.89 -1.48 -1.79
CA MET A 56 6.34 -1.63 -1.66
C MET A 56 7.11 -0.92 -2.77
N GLU A 57 6.71 -1.09 -4.03
CA GLU A 57 7.39 -0.45 -5.18
C GLU A 57 7.25 1.09 -5.14
N GLN A 58 6.08 1.61 -4.73
CA GLN A 58 5.88 3.05 -4.53
C GLN A 58 6.71 3.60 -3.37
N GLY A 59 6.76 2.90 -2.23
CA GLY A 59 7.60 3.29 -1.09
C GLY A 59 9.09 3.24 -1.41
N SER A 60 9.55 2.21 -2.12
CA SER A 60 10.95 2.07 -2.56
C SER A 60 11.33 3.12 -3.61
N ALA A 61 10.44 3.51 -4.52
CA ALA A 61 10.71 4.56 -5.50
C ALA A 61 10.96 5.93 -4.82
N SER A 62 10.16 6.27 -3.80
CA SER A 62 10.37 7.50 -3.02
C SER A 62 11.68 7.48 -2.24
N ALA A 63 12.05 6.34 -1.66
CA ALA A 63 13.31 6.17 -0.95
C ALA A 63 14.54 6.30 -1.88
N LEU A 64 14.46 5.73 -3.10
CA LEU A 64 15.53 5.84 -4.11
C LEU A 64 15.71 7.28 -4.62
N GLN A 65 14.64 8.06 -4.76
CA GLN A 65 14.73 9.48 -5.14
C GLN A 65 15.39 10.33 -4.05
N GLN A 66 15.11 10.07 -2.77
CA GLN A 66 15.75 10.78 -1.67
C GLN A 66 17.26 10.48 -1.59
N ALA A 67 17.64 9.21 -1.78
CA ALA A 67 19.05 8.82 -1.81
C ALA A 67 19.85 9.51 -2.94
N GLN A 68 19.29 9.61 -4.15
CA GLN A 68 19.96 10.32 -5.25
C GLN A 68 20.05 11.84 -5.05
N ALA A 69 19.06 12.43 -4.39
CA ALA A 69 19.08 13.87 -4.09
C ALA A 69 20.16 14.24 -3.06
N GLU A 70 20.40 13.39 -2.05
CA GLU A 70 21.49 13.58 -1.09
C GLU A 70 22.88 13.39 -1.73
N GLU A 71 23.04 12.39 -2.59
CA GLU A 71 24.32 12.10 -3.23
C GLU A 71 24.73 13.19 -4.24
N SER A 72 23.76 13.74 -4.99
CA SER A 72 24.00 14.86 -5.90
C SER A 72 24.44 16.15 -5.17
N ARG A 73 23.97 16.37 -3.93
CA ARG A 73 24.41 17.51 -3.11
C ARG A 73 25.85 17.32 -2.60
N ARG A 74 26.24 16.11 -2.20
CA ARG A 74 27.62 15.82 -1.79
C ARG A 74 28.61 16.01 -2.94
N LEU A 75 28.26 15.53 -4.14
CA LEU A 75 29.10 15.68 -5.33
C LEU A 75 29.30 17.14 -5.74
N ARG A 76 28.28 18.00 -5.63
CA ARG A 76 28.41 19.44 -5.92
C ARG A 76 29.32 20.18 -4.94
N ASN A 77 29.39 19.76 -3.68
CA ASN A 77 30.28 20.37 -2.68
C ASN A 77 31.74 19.92 -2.82
N PHE A 78 32.00 18.78 -3.47
CA PHE A 78 33.36 18.25 -3.64
C PHE A 78 34.11 18.86 -4.84
N ILE A 79 33.40 19.43 -5.82
CA ILE A 79 33.99 19.99 -7.06
C ILE A 79 34.31 21.50 -6.92
N HIS A 80 34.03 22.12 -5.77
CA HIS A 80 34.32 23.52 -5.46
C HIS A 80 35.12 23.69 -4.15
N GLY A 81 36.03 22.75 -3.87
CA GLY A 81 37.05 22.85 -2.83
C GLY A 81 38.44 22.90 -3.44
#